data_AF-A0A353ZZA0-F1
#
_entry.id   AF-A0A353ZZA0-F1
#
_cell.length_a   1.000
_cell.length_b   1.000
_cell.length_c   1.000
_cell.angle_alpha   90.00
_cell.angle_beta   90.00
_cell.angle_gamma   90.00
#
_symmetry.space_group_name_H-M   'P 1'
#
loop_
_entity.id
_entity.type
_entity.pdbx_description
1 polymer ?
#
loop_
_entity_poly.entity_id
_entity_poly.type
_entity_poly.pdbx_seq_one_letter_code
_entity_poly.pdbx_strand_id
1 'polypeptide(L)'
;MKTELSREYINDFLYFVIRPAENSASGDVVCCSGVNVDRFTPITKGRHNPMSNPAIRGLQLIQYDIMALAIEQGTNARPIQGYKCEDLPPSDEIWSTECLLIKNAPPSLPDRIINHAVVELLKKIDRASMRGDTLPDTLLHPDELQARIESLCDEYIIPWPSFSPLKKRPNYHHVISAGA
;
A
#
# COMPACT_ATOMS: atom_id res chain seq x y z
N MET A 1 -20.92 3.22 24.20
CA MET A 1 -19.77 2.33 23.92
C MET A 1 -20.08 1.51 22.68
N LYS A 2 -19.43 1.81 21.55
CA LYS A 2 -19.39 1.01 20.31
C LYS A 2 -17.93 0.65 19.98
N THR A 3 -17.15 0.36 21.02
CA THR A 3 -15.70 0.13 20.92
C THR A 3 -15.38 -1.18 20.20
N GLU A 4 -16.33 -2.11 20.15
CA GLU A 4 -16.19 -3.42 19.51
C GLU A 4 -15.90 -3.32 18.00
N LEU A 5 -16.33 -2.24 17.35
CA LEU A 5 -16.12 -2.02 15.92
C LEU A 5 -14.80 -1.28 15.60
N SER A 6 -14.09 -0.82 16.63
CA SER A 6 -12.84 -0.07 16.45
C SER A 6 -11.68 -1.03 16.25
N ARG A 7 -10.87 -0.83 15.21
CA ARG A 7 -9.63 -1.59 14.98
C ARG A 7 -8.55 -0.68 14.44
N GLU A 8 -7.33 -0.89 14.90
CA GLU A 8 -6.17 -0.12 14.48
C GLU A 8 -5.02 -1.07 14.16
N TYR A 9 -4.40 -0.83 13.02
CA TYR A 9 -3.17 -1.46 12.59
C TYR A 9 -2.29 -0.35 12.02
N ILE A 10 -1.24 0.03 12.75
CA ILE A 10 -0.46 1.23 12.44
C ILE A 10 1.02 0.87 12.58
N ASN A 11 1.81 1.23 11.59
CA ASN A 11 3.26 1.27 11.66
C ASN A 11 3.80 2.38 10.74
N ASP A 12 5.12 2.50 10.62
CA ASP A 12 5.75 3.60 9.85
C ASP A 12 5.53 3.49 8.33
N PHE A 13 5.14 2.31 7.83
CA PHE A 13 4.93 2.06 6.40
C PHE A 13 3.47 2.20 5.98
N LEU A 14 2.54 1.74 6.81
CA LEU A 14 1.12 1.71 6.47
C LEU A 14 0.25 1.81 7.72
N TYR A 15 -0.99 2.22 7.51
CA TYR A 15 -2.03 2.07 8.52
C TYR A 15 -3.38 1.67 7.93
N PHE A 16 -4.16 0.99 8.75
CA PHE A 16 -5.59 0.80 8.60
C PHE A 16 -6.26 1.06 9.95
N VAL A 17 -7.16 2.03 9.98
CA VAL A 17 -7.85 2.47 11.18
C VAL A 17 -9.34 2.52 10.91
N ILE A 18 -10.09 1.74 11.67
CA ILE A 18 -11.53 1.62 11.60
C ILE A 18 -12.10 2.19 12.89
N ARG A 19 -12.96 3.20 12.78
CA ARG A 19 -13.59 3.86 13.93
C ARG A 19 -15.07 4.08 13.68
N PRO A 20 -15.92 4.11 14.71
CA PRO A 20 -17.31 4.50 14.56
C PRO A 20 -17.43 5.88 13.89
N ALA A 21 -18.34 6.02 12.93
CA ALA A 21 -18.61 7.32 12.32
C ALA A 21 -19.25 8.27 13.33
N GLU A 22 -18.80 9.53 13.35
CA GLU A 22 -19.37 10.56 14.22
C GLU A 22 -20.88 10.68 14.02
N ASN A 23 -21.63 10.81 15.12
CA ASN A 23 -23.08 10.93 15.12
C ASN A 23 -23.85 9.74 14.49
N SER A 24 -23.22 8.59 14.28
CA SER A 24 -23.89 7.40 13.76
C SER A 24 -24.59 6.58 14.85
N ALA A 25 -25.91 6.71 14.92
CA ALA A 25 -26.77 5.79 15.67
C ALA A 25 -26.76 4.37 15.06
N SER A 26 -26.44 4.24 13.76
CA SER A 26 -26.58 3.04 12.91
C SER A 26 -25.47 2.00 13.02
N GLY A 27 -24.34 2.31 13.66
CA GLY A 27 -23.19 1.37 13.65
C GLY A 27 -22.39 1.45 12.36
N ASP A 28 -22.44 2.61 11.71
CA ASP A 28 -21.56 2.93 10.60
C ASP A 28 -20.14 3.15 11.15
N VAL A 29 -19.15 2.80 10.34
CA VAL A 29 -17.74 3.01 10.64
C VAL A 29 -17.04 3.72 9.49
N VAL A 30 -16.02 4.50 9.82
CA VAL A 30 -15.06 5.04 8.87
C VAL A 30 -13.82 4.15 8.90
N CYS A 31 -13.38 3.70 7.73
CA CYS A 31 -12.11 3.01 7.54
C CYS A 31 -11.15 3.97 6.82
N CYS A 32 -10.19 4.50 7.57
CA CYS A 32 -9.05 5.26 7.05
C CYS A 32 -7.91 4.29 6.76
N SER A 33 -7.21 4.49 5.65
CA SER A 33 -6.04 3.71 5.28
C SER A 33 -5.00 4.58 4.63
N GLY A 34 -3.73 4.22 4.79
CA GLY A 34 -2.66 4.97 4.17
C GLY A 34 -1.39 4.17 4.01
N VAL A 35 -0.58 4.60 3.06
CA VAL A 35 0.76 4.08 2.81
C VAL A 35 1.75 5.23 2.74
N ASN A 36 2.91 5.02 3.36
CA ASN A 36 4.01 5.96 3.36
C ASN A 36 4.82 5.80 2.08
N VAL A 37 4.70 6.77 1.19
CA VAL A 37 5.30 6.73 -0.15
C VAL A 37 6.83 6.78 -0.06
N ASP A 38 7.37 7.58 0.86
CA ASP A 38 8.81 7.72 1.05
C ASP A 38 9.41 6.42 1.57
N ARG A 39 8.80 5.82 2.59
CA ARG A 39 9.27 4.56 3.19
C ARG A 39 9.19 3.38 2.24
N PHE A 40 8.18 3.34 1.36
CA PHE A 40 8.08 2.31 0.32
C PHE A 40 8.99 2.59 -0.90
N THR A 41 9.65 3.74 -0.99
CA THR A 41 10.50 4.09 -2.15
C THR A 41 11.63 3.08 -2.40
N PRO A 42 12.39 2.58 -1.40
CA PRO A 42 13.49 1.64 -1.65
C PRO A 42 13.06 0.37 -2.40
N ILE A 43 11.86 -0.14 -2.14
CA ILE A 43 11.35 -1.35 -2.80
C ILE A 43 10.59 -1.08 -4.09
N THR A 44 10.12 0.15 -4.31
CA THR A 44 9.30 0.53 -5.48
C THR A 44 10.06 1.29 -6.57
N LYS A 45 11.14 2.01 -6.22
CA LYS A 45 11.84 2.95 -7.11
C LYS A 45 12.38 2.29 -8.39
N GLY A 46 12.19 2.98 -9.51
CA GLY A 46 12.74 2.59 -10.82
C GLY A 46 12.00 1.42 -11.48
N ARG A 47 10.93 0.92 -10.87
CA ARG A 47 10.15 -0.23 -11.35
C ARG A 47 8.75 0.14 -11.86
N HIS A 48 8.51 1.45 -12.06
CA HIS A 48 7.23 1.98 -12.53
C HIS A 48 7.42 3.28 -13.33
N ASN A 49 6.42 3.62 -14.15
CA ASN A 49 6.32 4.94 -14.76
C ASN A 49 6.23 6.04 -13.68
N PRO A 50 6.62 7.29 -13.97
CA PRO A 50 6.63 8.40 -12.99
C PRO A 50 5.31 8.64 -12.25
N MET A 51 4.19 8.14 -12.77
CA MET A 51 2.83 8.32 -12.22
C MET A 51 2.22 7.05 -11.60
N SER A 52 2.99 5.99 -11.36
CA SER A 52 2.42 4.68 -10.96
C SER A 52 3.18 4.02 -9.81
N ASN A 53 3.34 4.73 -8.69
CA ASN A 53 3.96 4.14 -7.50
C ASN A 53 3.16 2.88 -7.04
N PRO A 54 3.80 1.70 -6.97
CA PRO A 54 3.19 0.44 -6.54
C PRO A 54 2.47 0.51 -5.19
N ALA A 55 2.99 1.27 -4.23
CA ALA A 55 2.36 1.46 -2.92
C ALA A 55 1.01 2.19 -3.06
N ILE A 56 1.01 3.31 -3.79
CA ILE A 56 -0.21 4.08 -4.06
C ILE A 56 -1.23 3.22 -4.84
N ARG A 57 -0.77 2.52 -5.88
CA ARG A 57 -1.65 1.65 -6.67
C ARG A 57 -2.20 0.49 -5.85
N GLY A 58 -1.38 -0.10 -4.98
CA GLY A 58 -1.79 -1.14 -4.04
C GLY A 58 -2.90 -0.65 -3.10
N LEU A 59 -2.74 0.55 -2.53
CA LEU A 59 -3.73 1.17 -1.66
C LEU A 59 -5.06 1.43 -2.40
N GLN A 60 -5.01 1.93 -3.64
CA GLN A 60 -6.23 2.13 -4.44
C GLN A 60 -6.94 0.81 -4.73
N LEU A 61 -6.19 -0.26 -5.02
CA LEU A 61 -6.77 -1.58 -5.26
C LEU A 61 -7.38 -2.17 -3.99
N ILE A 62 -6.75 -1.98 -2.83
CA ILE A 62 -7.28 -2.54 -1.58
C ILE A 62 -8.60 -1.91 -1.15
N GLN A 63 -8.88 -0.66 -1.54
CA GLN A 63 -10.20 -0.09 -1.31
C GLN A 63 -11.31 -0.85 -2.02
N TYR A 64 -11.07 -1.31 -3.25
CA TYR A 64 -12.05 -2.14 -3.95
C TYR A 64 -12.26 -3.48 -3.26
N ASP A 65 -11.20 -4.08 -2.73
CA ASP A 65 -11.28 -5.32 -1.96
C ASP A 65 -12.08 -5.12 -0.66
N ILE A 66 -11.87 -4.01 0.06
CA ILE A 66 -12.64 -3.67 1.27
C ILE A 66 -14.12 -3.44 0.93
N MET A 67 -14.42 -2.77 -0.17
CA MET A 67 -15.80 -2.60 -0.64
C MET A 67 -16.44 -3.94 -1.01
N ALA A 68 -15.70 -4.85 -1.64
CA ALA A 68 -16.19 -6.19 -1.94
C ALA A 68 -16.48 -6.99 -0.66
N LEU A 69 -15.58 -6.96 0.33
CA LEU A 69 -15.79 -7.59 1.64
C LEU A 69 -17.03 -7.05 2.36
N ALA A 70 -17.29 -5.75 2.27
CA ALA A 70 -18.49 -5.14 2.82
C ALA A 70 -19.77 -5.71 2.16
N ILE A 71 -19.77 -5.83 0.82
CA ILE A 71 -20.89 -6.42 0.06
C ILE A 71 -21.11 -7.88 0.44
N GLU A 72 -20.04 -8.68 0.55
CA GLU A 72 -20.11 -10.07 0.98
C GLU A 72 -20.69 -10.25 2.40
N GLN A 73 -20.63 -9.20 3.23
CA GLN A 73 -21.21 -9.18 4.57
C GLN A 73 -22.58 -8.52 4.63
N GLY A 74 -23.23 -8.34 3.47
CA GLY A 74 -24.58 -7.79 3.38
C GLY A 74 -24.65 -6.30 3.72
N THR A 75 -23.52 -5.59 3.64
CA THR A 75 -23.47 -4.15 3.83
C THR A 75 -22.85 -3.42 2.64
N ASN A 76 -22.64 -2.12 2.76
CA ASN A 76 -22.14 -1.26 1.69
C ASN A 76 -21.06 -0.32 2.24
N ALA A 77 -19.99 -0.16 1.47
CA ALA A 77 -18.93 0.79 1.70
C ALA A 77 -18.80 1.73 0.50
N ARG A 78 -18.50 3.01 0.76
CA ARG A 78 -18.26 3.99 -0.29
C ARG A 78 -17.11 4.94 0.06
N PRO A 79 -16.37 5.44 -0.92
CA PRO A 79 -15.43 6.53 -0.71
C PRO A 79 -16.13 7.76 -0.14
N ILE A 80 -15.42 8.46 0.74
CA ILE A 80 -15.85 9.75 1.28
C ILE A 80 -14.78 10.82 1.02
N GLN A 81 -15.23 12.04 0.81
CA GLN A 81 -14.34 13.19 0.67
C GLN A 81 -13.96 13.73 2.05
N GLY A 82 -12.71 14.18 2.15
CA GLY A 82 -12.11 14.63 3.40
C GLY A 82 -11.54 13.47 4.20
N TYR A 83 -10.30 13.63 4.64
CA TYR A 83 -9.66 12.69 5.54
C TYR A 83 -10.27 12.88 6.95
N LYS A 84 -10.71 11.78 7.58
CA LYS A 84 -11.52 11.81 8.81
C LYS A 84 -10.80 11.28 10.04
N CYS A 85 -9.53 10.92 9.90
CA CYS A 85 -8.69 10.46 11.00
C CYS A 85 -7.61 11.51 11.29
N GLU A 86 -8.01 12.60 11.96
CA GLU A 86 -7.18 13.82 12.14
C GLU A 86 -5.84 13.60 12.88
N ASP A 87 -5.74 12.49 13.60
CA ASP A 87 -4.57 12.01 14.34
C ASP A 87 -3.59 11.15 13.50
N LEU A 88 -3.85 11.03 12.19
CA LEU A 88 -3.01 10.32 11.23
C LEU A 88 -2.67 11.24 10.05
N PRO A 89 -1.56 11.00 9.33
CA PRO A 89 -0.56 9.93 9.51
C PRO A 89 0.34 10.09 10.75
N PRO A 90 1.08 9.04 11.16
CA PRO A 90 1.93 9.06 12.36
C PRO A 90 3.20 9.92 12.25
N SER A 91 3.54 10.39 11.03
CA SER A 91 4.74 11.18 10.73
C SER A 91 4.43 12.32 9.74
N ASP A 92 5.37 13.26 9.58
CA ASP A 92 5.33 14.37 8.62
C ASP A 92 5.81 13.97 7.21
N GLU A 93 6.00 12.68 6.96
CA GLU A 93 6.44 12.13 5.67
C GLU A 93 5.33 12.16 4.61
N ILE A 94 5.64 11.75 3.37
CA ILE A 94 4.65 11.74 2.30
C ILE A 94 3.78 10.48 2.39
N TRP A 95 2.51 10.68 2.71
CA TRP A 95 1.51 9.62 2.77
C TRP A 95 0.49 9.73 1.62
N SER A 96 0.14 8.59 1.03
CA SER A 96 -1.09 8.47 0.24
C SER A 96 -2.17 7.91 1.16
N THR A 97 -3.32 8.57 1.24
CA THR A 97 -4.38 8.23 2.18
C THR A 97 -5.73 8.08 1.49
N GLU A 98 -6.57 7.24 2.07
CA GLU A 98 -7.86 6.86 1.51
C GLU A 98 -8.87 6.61 2.64
N CYS A 99 -10.14 6.93 2.39
CA CYS A 99 -11.21 6.82 3.40
C CYS A 99 -12.49 6.22 2.81
N LEU A 100 -13.02 5.20 3.50
CA LEU A 100 -14.32 4.59 3.21
C LEU A 100 -15.28 4.80 4.38
N LEU A 101 -16.54 5.14 4.07
CA LEU A 101 -17.66 5.00 5.00
C LEU A 101 -18.35 3.67 4.75
N ILE A 102 -18.40 2.83 5.78
CA ILE A 102 -19.05 1.51 5.76
C ILE A 102 -20.31 1.62 6.62
N LYS A 103 -21.47 1.35 6.02
CA LYS A 103 -22.74 1.43 6.73
C LYS A 103 -22.95 0.20 7.61
N ASN A 104 -23.66 0.33 8.72
CA ASN A 104 -24.15 -0.79 9.55
C ASN A 104 -23.17 -1.98 9.65
N ALA A 105 -21.90 -1.72 10.00
CA ALA A 105 -20.86 -2.73 9.90
C ALA A 105 -21.11 -3.84 10.93
N PRO A 106 -21.14 -5.13 10.52
CA PRO A 106 -21.28 -6.22 11.48
C PRO A 106 -20.02 -6.33 12.35
N PRO A 107 -20.13 -6.82 13.60
CA PRO A 107 -19.02 -6.85 14.56
C PRO A 107 -17.73 -7.53 14.06
N SER A 108 -17.84 -8.51 13.17
CA SER A 108 -16.70 -9.26 12.62
C SER A 108 -16.00 -8.57 11.45
N LEU A 109 -16.65 -7.60 10.79
CA LEU A 109 -16.12 -6.99 9.56
C LEU A 109 -14.82 -6.20 9.79
N PRO A 110 -14.65 -5.41 10.87
CA PRO A 110 -13.40 -4.70 11.13
C PRO A 110 -12.18 -5.63 11.17
N ASP A 111 -12.27 -6.74 11.89
CA ASP A 111 -11.17 -7.73 11.96
C ASP A 111 -10.87 -8.34 10.59
N ARG A 112 -11.92 -8.68 9.82
CA ARG A 112 -11.74 -9.22 8.47
C ARG A 112 -11.07 -8.22 7.54
N ILE A 113 -11.44 -6.95 7.63
CA ILE A 113 -10.83 -5.87 6.83
C ILE A 113 -9.35 -5.78 7.16
N ILE A 114 -8.96 -5.66 8.43
CA ILE A 114 -7.54 -5.53 8.81
C ILE A 114 -6.72 -6.73 8.33
N ASN A 115 -7.18 -7.95 8.64
CA ASN A 115 -6.47 -9.18 8.28
C ASN A 115 -6.27 -9.30 6.76
N HIS A 116 -7.31 -9.02 5.98
CA HIS A 116 -7.24 -9.12 4.53
C HIS A 116 -6.43 -7.97 3.92
N ALA A 117 -6.76 -6.73 4.29
CA ALA A 117 -6.25 -5.55 3.62
C ALA A 117 -4.74 -5.38 3.79
N VAL A 118 -4.19 -5.64 4.98
CA VAL A 118 -2.74 -5.54 5.22
C VAL A 118 -1.99 -6.58 4.38
N VAL A 119 -2.39 -7.85 4.43
CA VAL A 119 -1.72 -8.94 3.71
C VAL A 119 -1.80 -8.74 2.20
N GLU A 120 -3.00 -8.47 1.69
CA GLU A 120 -3.21 -8.31 0.25
C GLU A 120 -2.61 -7.01 -0.30
N LEU A 121 -2.51 -5.94 0.50
CA LEU A 121 -1.81 -4.72 0.10
C LEU A 121 -0.35 -5.04 -0.22
N LEU A 122 0.36 -5.73 0.67
CA LEU A 122 1.76 -6.10 0.45
C LEU A 122 1.91 -6.97 -0.80
N LYS A 123 1.05 -7.98 -0.96
CA LYS A 123 1.05 -8.85 -2.13
C LYS A 123 0.82 -8.06 -3.42
N LYS A 124 -0.04 -7.06 -3.41
CA LYS A 124 -0.28 -6.17 -4.56
C LYS A 124 0.93 -5.27 -4.84
N ILE A 125 1.58 -4.74 -3.80
CA ILE A 125 2.80 -3.93 -3.93
C ILE A 125 3.94 -4.76 -4.53
N ASP A 126 4.17 -5.98 -4.03
CA ASP A 126 5.18 -6.90 -4.55
C ASP A 126 4.94 -7.25 -6.02
N ARG A 127 3.71 -7.63 -6.37
CA ARG A 127 3.31 -7.92 -7.75
C ARG A 127 3.53 -6.72 -8.67
N ALA A 128 3.09 -5.53 -8.24
CA ALA A 128 3.28 -4.30 -9.01
C ALA A 128 4.76 -3.88 -9.11
N SER A 129 5.58 -4.28 -8.15
CA SER A 129 7.05 -4.08 -8.17
C SER A 129 7.79 -5.20 -8.91
N MET A 130 7.08 -6.24 -9.37
CA MET A 130 7.61 -7.44 -10.04
C MET A 130 8.76 -8.10 -9.27
N ARG A 131 8.60 -8.23 -7.94
CA ARG A 131 9.67 -8.69 -7.05
C ARG A 131 9.59 -10.19 -6.78
N GLY A 132 8.39 -10.72 -6.53
CA GLY A 132 8.23 -12.14 -6.22
C GLY A 132 8.82 -12.50 -4.86
N ASP A 133 8.82 -11.54 -3.92
CA ASP A 133 9.29 -11.76 -2.57
C ASP A 133 8.39 -12.76 -1.83
N THR A 134 8.97 -13.50 -0.89
CA THR A 134 8.19 -14.30 0.05
C THR A 134 7.57 -13.38 1.09
N LEU A 135 6.27 -13.11 0.92
CA LEU A 135 5.45 -12.29 1.81
C LEU A 135 4.65 -13.16 2.78
N PRO A 136 4.29 -12.63 3.96
CA PRO A 136 3.45 -13.36 4.90
C PRO A 136 2.07 -13.66 4.30
N ASP A 137 1.57 -14.87 4.55
CA ASP A 137 0.20 -15.27 4.18
C ASP A 137 -0.83 -14.96 5.27
N THR A 138 -0.36 -14.62 6.47
CA THR A 138 -1.18 -14.28 7.63
C THR A 138 -0.78 -12.91 8.16
N LEU A 139 -1.70 -12.24 8.86
CA LEU A 139 -1.43 -10.96 9.48
C LEU A 139 -0.34 -11.10 10.55
N LEU A 140 0.77 -10.37 10.38
CA LEU A 140 1.81 -10.21 11.39
C LEU A 140 1.44 -9.06 12.33
N HIS A 141 2.01 -9.03 13.53
CA HIS A 141 1.91 -7.85 14.40
C HIS A 141 2.49 -6.61 13.69
N PRO A 142 1.99 -5.38 13.93
CA PRO A 142 2.48 -4.18 13.25
C PRO A 142 4.00 -4.00 13.28
N ASP A 143 4.64 -4.23 14.43
CA ASP A 143 6.09 -4.12 14.60
C ASP A 143 6.86 -5.21 13.84
N GLU A 144 6.35 -6.44 13.83
CA GLU A 144 6.96 -7.55 13.10
C GLU A 144 6.87 -7.31 11.59
N LEU A 145 5.73 -6.78 11.14
CA LEU A 145 5.57 -6.43 9.74
C LEU A 145 6.48 -5.26 9.36
N GLN A 146 6.58 -4.24 10.21
CA GLN A 146 7.50 -3.12 9.98
C GLN A 146 8.93 -3.63 9.82
N ALA A 147 9.44 -4.41 10.78
CA ALA A 147 10.77 -4.99 10.70
C ALA A 147 10.98 -5.84 9.44
N ARG A 148 9.95 -6.56 9.00
CA ARG A 148 10.00 -7.32 7.74
C ARG A 148 10.13 -6.42 6.53
N ILE A 149 9.37 -5.32 6.45
CA ILE A 149 9.44 -4.39 5.32
C ILE A 149 10.77 -3.61 5.34
N GLU A 150 11.26 -3.23 6.51
CA GLU A 150 12.58 -2.60 6.67
C GLU A 150 13.70 -3.53 6.18
N SER A 151 13.66 -4.80 6.57
CA SER A 151 14.59 -5.81 6.06
C SER A 151 14.51 -5.94 4.54
N LEU A 152 13.30 -5.88 3.96
CA LEU A 152 13.17 -5.81 2.51
C LEU A 152 13.80 -4.54 1.99
N CYS A 153 13.58 -3.36 2.56
CA CYS A 153 14.19 -2.11 2.10
C CYS A 153 15.73 -2.18 2.10
N ASP A 154 16.35 -2.69 3.17
CA ASP A 154 17.81 -2.78 3.33
C ASP A 154 18.48 -3.63 2.26
N GLU A 155 17.85 -4.74 1.85
CA GLU A 155 18.33 -5.59 0.75
C GLU A 155 18.46 -4.83 -0.58
N TYR A 156 17.70 -3.74 -0.77
CA TYR A 156 17.66 -2.98 -2.04
C TYR A 156 18.16 -1.55 -1.92
N ILE A 157 18.73 -1.17 -0.77
CA ILE A 157 19.68 -0.05 -0.72
C ILE A 157 20.97 -0.54 -1.41
N ILE A 158 20.92 -0.63 -2.74
CA ILE A 158 22.13 -0.79 -3.54
C ILE A 158 22.87 0.55 -3.41
N PRO A 159 24.10 0.60 -2.86
CA PRO A 159 24.92 1.79 -2.97
C PRO A 159 25.09 2.07 -4.46
N TRP A 160 24.72 3.29 -4.88
CA TRP A 160 24.97 3.80 -6.22
C TRP A 160 26.27 3.22 -6.79
N PRO A 161 26.25 2.45 -7.89
CA PRO A 161 27.51 2.06 -8.50
C PRO A 161 28.16 3.38 -8.92
N SER A 162 29.36 3.64 -8.41
CA SER A 162 30.26 4.66 -8.92
C SER A 162 30.21 4.59 -10.45
N PHE A 163 29.63 5.61 -11.07
CA PHE A 163 29.55 5.74 -12.52
C PHE A 163 30.97 5.56 -13.08
N SER A 164 31.27 4.36 -13.56
CA SER A 164 32.40 4.18 -14.46
C SER A 164 31.98 4.80 -15.80
N PRO A 165 32.71 5.79 -16.33
CA PRO A 165 32.31 6.44 -17.56
C PRO A 165 32.23 5.41 -18.68
N LEU A 166 31.13 5.49 -19.45
CA LEU A 166 30.82 4.69 -20.63
C LEU A 166 32.09 4.32 -21.40
N LYS A 167 32.44 3.03 -21.44
CA LYS A 167 33.34 2.50 -22.46
C LYS A 167 32.72 2.83 -23.82
N LYS A 168 33.39 3.68 -24.58
CA LYS A 168 33.05 4.04 -25.97
C LYS A 168 32.70 2.78 -26.75
N ARG A 169 31.50 2.74 -27.33
CA ARG A 169 31.14 1.70 -28.31
C ARG A 169 32.06 1.82 -29.53
N PRO A 170 32.52 0.72 -30.14
CA PRO A 170 33.32 0.78 -31.35
C PRO A 170 32.48 1.25 -32.55
N ASN A 171 33.10 2.09 -33.38
CA ASN A 171 32.55 2.60 -34.64
C ASN A 171 32.16 1.45 -35.57
N TYR A 172 30.90 1.41 -36.02
CA TYR A 172 30.52 0.62 -37.19
C TYR A 172 30.88 1.41 -38.45
N HIS A 173 31.90 0.96 -39.17
CA HIS A 173 32.14 1.34 -40.55
C HIS A 173 31.08 0.68 -41.44
N HIS A 174 30.25 1.49 -42.10
CA HIS A 174 29.45 1.01 -43.23
C HIS A 174 30.38 0.68 -44.40
N VAL A 175 30.51 -0.61 -44.71
CA VAL A 175 31.01 -1.08 -46.00
C VAL A 175 29.81 -1.06 -46.96
N ILE A 176 29.86 -0.16 -47.95
CA ILE A 176 28.96 -0.22 -49.12
C ILE A 176 29.70 -1.03 -50.18
N SER A 177 29.23 -2.24 -50.44
CA SER A 177 29.57 -3.00 -51.65
C SER A 177 28.28 -3.20 -52.43
N ALA A 178 28.13 -2.47 -53.53
CA ALA A 178 27.15 -2.76 -54.58
C ALA A 178 27.94 -3.10 -55.84
N GLY A 179 27.91 -4.38 -56.23
CA GLY A 179 28.27 -4.83 -57.55
C GLY A 179 27.03 -4.89 -58.42
N ALA A 180 27.12 -4.29 -59.60
CA ALA A 180 26.49 -4.70 -60.85
C ALA A 180 27.20 -3.93 -61.98
#